data_AF-A0A821RU63-F1
#
_entry.id   AF-A0A821RU63-F1
#
_cell.length_a   1.000
_cell.length_b   1.000
_cell.length_c   1.000
_cell.angle_alpha   90.00
_cell.angle_beta   90.00
_cell.angle_gamma   90.00
#
_symmetry.space_group_name_H-M   'P 1'
#
loop_
_entity.id
_entity.type
_entity.pdbx_description
1 polymer ?
#
loop_
_entity_poly.entity_id
_entity_poly.type
_entity_poly.pdbx_seq_one_letter_code
_entity_poly.pdbx_strand_id
1 'polypeptide(L)'
;MATRNDYSDEDLKSALEDVKSGKRSTSGAAKFYGIPRSTLKDRVLGYVPVEKRMGPSTFLTDAEEEVIVNHIVSAQKRALPVTKDTVMSLVNSLLSDERYTLEINQDRPYQFGRRGSLLPGEMWLANVGADGSLPPPLIIYPNQRIPIPVLEALPSTSVVAIGKSESGYINNELLYEYLVNSFDEWLTNQNVQRPVIVWSDKHDVRDCGISVYFKVLFIFSP
;
A
#
# COMPACT_ATOMS: atom_id res chain seq x y z
N MET A 1 18.67 22.39 3.29
CA MET A 1 18.55 21.91 4.68
C MET A 1 17.23 22.39 5.22
N ALA A 2 16.31 21.50 5.57
CA ALA A 2 15.09 21.88 6.28
C ALA A 2 15.46 22.13 7.75
N THR A 3 15.15 23.32 8.28
CA THR A 3 15.38 23.67 9.68
C THR A 3 14.46 22.83 10.57
N ARG A 4 15.02 22.22 11.62
CA ARG A 4 14.27 21.54 12.68
C ARG A 4 13.30 22.55 13.29
N ASN A 5 12.08 22.13 13.64
CA ASN A 5 11.11 23.01 14.29
C ASN A 5 11.72 23.59 15.58
N ASP A 6 11.77 24.92 15.69
CA ASP A 6 12.37 25.64 16.83
C ASP A 6 11.40 25.89 18.00
N TYR A 7 10.17 25.35 17.95
CA TYR A 7 9.16 25.53 18.99
C TYR A 7 9.04 24.28 19.88
N SER A 8 8.81 24.50 21.17
CA SER A 8 8.57 23.42 22.15
C SER A 8 7.13 22.92 22.08
N ASP A 9 6.92 21.67 22.50
CA ASP A 9 5.59 21.07 22.59
C ASP A 9 4.73 21.73 23.68
N GLU A 10 5.35 22.24 24.75
CA GLU A 10 4.70 23.03 25.80
C GLU A 10 4.17 24.35 25.25
N ASP A 11 5.01 25.10 24.52
CA ASP A 11 4.61 26.36 23.88
C ASP A 11 3.44 26.16 22.92
N LEU A 12 3.47 25.05 22.18
CA LEU A 12 2.39 24.66 21.28
C LEU A 12 1.07 24.37 22.02
N LYS A 13 1.13 23.66 23.16
CA LYS A 13 -0.05 23.37 23.99
C LYS A 13 -0.64 24.65 24.57
N SER A 14 0.19 25.54 25.12
CA SER A 14 -0.25 26.85 25.64
C SER A 14 -0.82 27.75 24.53
N ALA A 15 -0.23 27.74 23.34
CA ALA A 15 -0.75 28.47 22.19
C ALA A 15 -2.14 27.97 21.76
N LEU A 16 -2.36 26.66 21.76
CA LEU A 16 -3.66 26.07 21.43
C LEU A 16 -4.72 26.41 22.48
N GLU A 17 -4.37 26.42 23.76
CA GLU A 17 -5.27 26.79 24.85
C GLU A 17 -5.68 28.27 24.78
N ASP A 18 -4.72 29.18 24.56
CA ASP A 18 -4.98 30.62 24.38
C ASP A 18 -5.89 30.90 23.17
N VAL A 19 -5.76 30.13 22.09
CA VAL A 19 -6.61 30.26 20.90
C VAL A 19 -8.01 29.68 21.15
N LYS A 20 -8.12 28.50 21.78
CA LYS A 20 -9.40 27.86 22.09
C LYS A 20 -10.21 28.66 23.12
N SER A 21 -9.55 29.27 24.11
CA SER A 21 -10.17 30.15 25.09
C SER A 21 -10.54 31.54 24.54
N GLY A 22 -10.19 31.84 23.29
CA GLY A 22 -10.47 33.13 22.65
C GLY A 22 -9.60 34.29 23.15
N LYS A 23 -8.64 34.02 24.03
CA LYS A 23 -7.73 35.02 24.62
C LYS A 23 -6.81 35.66 23.59
N ARG A 24 -6.43 34.91 22.54
CA ARG A 24 -5.63 35.41 21.40
C ARG A 24 -6.16 34.86 20.09
N SER A 25 -6.04 35.66 19.01
CA SER A 25 -6.27 35.17 17.66
C SER A 25 -5.17 34.19 17.24
N THR A 26 -5.47 33.30 16.28
CA THR A 26 -4.49 32.34 15.72
C THR A 26 -3.20 33.02 15.26
N SER A 27 -3.30 34.21 14.66
CA SER A 27 -2.12 34.98 14.25
C SER A 27 -1.38 35.64 15.42
N GLY A 28 -2.10 36.07 16.45
CA GLY A 28 -1.51 36.67 17.65
C GLY A 28 -0.76 35.65 18.50
N ALA A 29 -1.34 34.46 18.68
CA ALA A 29 -0.71 33.34 19.38
C ALA A 29 0.54 32.84 18.62
N ALA A 30 0.45 32.68 17.29
CA ALA A 30 1.60 32.28 16.47
C ALA A 30 2.81 33.21 16.67
N LYS A 31 2.59 34.53 16.70
CA LYS A 31 3.65 35.52 16.92
C LYS A 31 4.19 35.49 18.35
N PHE A 32 3.32 35.30 19.34
CA PHE A 32 3.71 35.31 20.76
C PHE A 32 4.57 34.11 21.13
N TYR A 33 4.19 32.92 20.66
CA TYR A 33 4.86 31.65 20.99
C TYR A 33 5.94 31.25 19.97
N GLY A 34 6.20 32.06 18.93
CA GLY A 34 7.22 31.76 17.92
C GLY A 34 6.88 30.56 17.02
N ILE A 35 5.60 30.21 16.89
CA ILE A 35 5.14 29.04 16.14
C ILE A 35 4.68 29.48 14.73
N PRO A 36 5.06 28.77 13.66
CA PRO A 36 4.55 29.07 12.33
C PRO A 36 3.02 29.08 12.29
N ARG A 37 2.44 30.12 11.68
CA ARG A 37 0.98 30.30 11.64
C ARG A 37 0.25 29.13 10.99
N SER A 38 0.84 28.51 9.97
CA SER A 38 0.30 27.30 9.33
C SER A 38 0.20 26.14 10.32
N THR A 39 1.28 25.85 11.04
CA THR A 39 1.33 24.80 12.07
C THR A 39 0.26 24.99 13.13
N LEU A 40 0.12 26.21 13.66
CA LEU A 40 -0.89 26.47 14.69
C LEU A 40 -2.31 26.38 14.11
N LYS A 41 -2.53 26.91 12.91
CA LYS A 41 -3.83 26.84 12.21
C LYS A 41 -4.25 25.40 11.95
N ASP A 42 -3.35 24.55 11.46
CA ASP A 42 -3.66 23.16 11.11
C ASP A 42 -4.06 22.34 12.35
N ARG A 43 -3.42 22.61 13.49
CA ARG A 43 -3.76 21.98 14.78
C ARG A 43 -5.03 22.52 15.41
N VAL A 44 -5.34 23.81 15.23
CA VAL A 44 -6.62 24.41 15.67
C VAL A 44 -7.80 23.87 14.86
N LEU A 45 -7.61 23.67 13.54
CA LEU A 45 -8.63 23.12 12.65
C LEU A 45 -8.75 21.59 12.73
N GLY A 46 -7.83 20.92 13.42
CA GLY A 46 -7.84 19.46 13.59
C GLY A 46 -7.28 18.67 12.41
N TYR A 47 -6.66 19.31 11.42
CA TYR A 47 -5.99 18.61 10.32
C TYR A 47 -4.75 17.83 10.77
N VAL A 48 -4.12 18.27 11.87
CA VAL A 48 -2.95 17.62 12.46
C VAL A 48 -3.18 17.43 13.96
N PRO A 49 -2.98 16.21 14.51
CA PRO A 49 -3.13 15.98 15.95
C PRO A 49 -2.12 16.80 16.76
N VAL A 50 -2.47 17.14 18.00
CA VAL A 50 -1.66 17.98 18.90
C VAL A 50 -0.36 17.29 19.31
N GLU A 51 -0.43 15.99 19.56
CA GLU A 51 0.74 15.17 19.81
C GLU A 51 0.95 14.33 18.56
N LYS A 52 2.09 14.53 17.90
CA LYS A 52 2.48 13.75 16.73
C LYS A 52 3.91 13.29 16.94
N ARG A 53 4.13 11.98 16.93
CA ARG A 53 5.49 11.42 16.94
C ARG A 53 6.18 11.78 15.63
N MET A 54 7.47 12.11 15.72
CA MET A 54 8.31 12.36 14.56
C MET A 54 8.55 11.04 13.83
N GLY A 55 7.98 10.89 12.63
CA GLY A 55 8.10 9.68 11.82
C GLY A 55 6.77 9.26 11.17
N PRO A 56 6.77 8.16 10.40
CA PRO A 56 5.55 7.53 9.91
C PRO A 56 4.63 7.14 11.07
N SER A 57 3.33 7.06 10.82
CA SER A 57 2.38 6.50 11.78
C SER A 57 2.71 5.04 12.06
N THR A 58 2.51 4.61 13.31
CA THR A 58 2.64 3.20 13.70
C THR A 58 1.51 2.39 13.06
N PHE A 59 1.80 1.13 12.74
CA PHE A 59 0.81 0.23 12.15
C PHE A 59 -0.20 -0.26 13.20
N LEU A 60 0.25 -0.40 14.46
CA LEU A 60 -0.60 -0.75 15.59
C LEU A 60 -1.10 0.53 16.26
N THR A 61 -2.36 0.50 16.69
CA THR A 61 -2.93 1.56 17.53
C THR A 61 -2.34 1.51 18.93
N ASP A 62 -2.40 2.63 19.67
CA ASP A 62 -1.87 2.69 21.04
C ASP A 62 -2.53 1.64 21.96
N ALA A 63 -3.82 1.33 21.76
CA ALA A 63 -4.53 0.31 22.53
C ALA A 63 -4.03 -1.12 22.24
N GLU A 64 -3.68 -1.42 20.99
CA GLU A 64 -3.15 -2.73 20.60
C GLU A 64 -1.71 -2.92 21.07
N GLU A 65 -0.90 -1.86 20.97
CA GLU A 65 0.42 -1.82 21.60
C GLU A 65 0.30 -2.07 23.10
N GLU A 66 -0.70 -1.49 23.77
CA GLU A 66 -0.94 -1.71 25.20
C GLU A 66 -1.29 -3.17 25.53
N VAL A 67 -2.08 -3.85 24.70
CA VAL A 67 -2.37 -5.29 24.87
C VAL A 67 -1.08 -6.12 24.79
N ILE A 68 -0.21 -5.82 23.82
CA ILE A 68 1.08 -6.52 23.66
C ILE A 68 1.96 -6.25 24.87
N VAL A 69 2.10 -4.99 25.29
CA VAL A 69 2.89 -4.60 26.46
C VAL A 69 2.38 -5.31 27.72
N ASN A 70 1.07 -5.31 27.96
CA ASN A 70 0.45 -5.97 29.10
C ASN A 70 0.68 -7.49 29.07
N HIS A 71 0.66 -8.11 27.89
CA HIS A 71 0.98 -9.53 27.75
C HIS A 71 2.44 -9.82 28.11
N ILE A 72 3.38 -9.02 27.61
CA ILE A 72 4.82 -9.15 27.91
C ILE A 72 5.07 -9.00 29.41
N VAL A 73 4.53 -7.93 30.03
CA VAL A 73 4.66 -7.68 31.46
C VAL A 73 4.03 -8.81 32.29
N SER A 74 2.87 -9.33 31.87
CA SER A 74 2.18 -10.42 32.54
C SER A 74 2.90 -11.76 32.39
N ALA A 75 3.56 -12.01 31.26
CA ALA A 75 4.40 -13.18 31.04
C ALA A 75 5.67 -13.11 31.91
N GLN A 76 6.31 -11.94 31.98
CA GLN A 76 7.46 -11.70 32.84
C GLN A 76 7.15 -11.94 34.32
N LYS A 77 6.00 -11.43 34.82
CA LYS A 77 5.54 -11.67 36.20
C LYS A 77 5.34 -13.16 36.52
N ARG A 78 5.02 -13.97 35.52
CA ARG A 78 4.84 -15.42 35.63
C ARG A 78 6.13 -16.22 35.36
N ALA A 79 7.27 -15.54 35.21
CA ALA A 79 8.55 -16.12 34.84
C ALA A 79 8.50 -16.92 33.52
N LEU A 80 7.60 -16.56 32.61
CA LEU A 80 7.53 -17.14 31.28
C LEU A 80 8.49 -16.38 30.35
N PRO A 81 9.32 -17.08 29.57
CA PRO A 81 10.19 -16.42 28.59
C PRO A 81 9.34 -15.81 27.49
N VAL A 82 9.53 -14.51 27.24
CA VAL A 82 8.91 -13.81 26.11
C VAL A 82 9.86 -13.92 24.92
N THR A 83 9.53 -14.78 23.96
CA THR A 83 10.29 -14.92 22.71
C THR A 83 9.65 -14.07 21.61
N LYS A 84 10.45 -13.77 20.57
CA LYS A 84 9.95 -13.08 19.38
C LYS A 84 8.75 -13.81 18.78
N ASP A 85 8.77 -15.14 18.74
CA ASP A 85 7.70 -15.94 18.15
C ASP A 85 6.39 -15.82 18.93
N THR A 86 6.45 -15.78 20.27
CA THR A 86 5.26 -15.56 21.10
C THR A 86 4.66 -14.19 20.84
N VAL A 87 5.48 -13.14 20.78
CA VAL A 87 5.02 -11.78 20.46
C VAL A 87 4.44 -11.73 19.05
N MET A 88 5.11 -12.31 18.06
CA MET A 88 4.63 -12.36 16.67
C MET A 88 3.32 -13.14 16.54
N SER A 89 3.14 -14.24 17.30
CA SER A 89 1.88 -14.99 17.31
C SER A 89 0.72 -14.16 17.86
N LEU A 90 0.98 -13.35 18.89
CA LEU A 90 0.00 -12.46 19.48
C LEU A 90 -0.33 -11.30 18.56
N VAL A 91 0.69 -10.70 17.91
CA VAL A 91 0.49 -9.68 16.88
C VAL A 91 -0.35 -10.26 15.74
N ASN A 92 0.01 -11.41 15.17
CA ASN A 92 -0.78 -12.02 14.09
C ASN A 92 -2.23 -12.31 14.52
N SER A 93 -2.45 -12.70 15.77
CA SER A 93 -3.79 -12.89 16.33
C SER A 93 -4.58 -11.59 16.49
N LEU A 94 -3.92 -10.48 16.83
CA LEU A 94 -4.55 -9.15 16.88
C LEU A 94 -4.85 -8.63 15.46
N LEU A 95 -3.94 -8.91 14.53
CA LEU A 95 -4.06 -8.50 13.13
C LEU A 95 -5.07 -9.32 12.32
N SER A 96 -5.43 -10.52 12.78
CA SER A 96 -6.41 -11.39 12.11
C SER A 96 -7.86 -10.98 12.33
N ASP A 97 -8.14 -10.09 13.30
CA ASP A 97 -9.47 -9.50 13.46
C ASP A 97 -9.70 -8.46 12.36
N GLU A 98 -10.92 -8.44 11.80
CA GLU A 98 -11.40 -7.78 10.57
C GLU A 98 -11.14 -6.25 10.43
N ARG A 99 -10.40 -5.61 11.34
CA ARG A 99 -10.05 -4.18 11.30
C ARG A 99 -8.95 -3.87 10.27
N TYR A 100 -7.94 -4.72 10.14
CA TYR A 100 -6.77 -4.42 9.30
C TYR A 100 -7.03 -4.63 7.80
N THR A 101 -7.93 -5.53 7.43
CA THR A 101 -8.34 -5.68 6.02
C THR A 101 -9.04 -4.43 5.48
N LEU A 102 -9.64 -3.63 6.36
CA LEU A 102 -10.35 -2.38 6.04
C LEU A 102 -9.46 -1.14 6.19
N GLU A 103 -8.67 -1.00 7.26
CA GLU A 103 -7.84 0.20 7.51
C GLU A 103 -6.65 0.34 6.56
N ILE A 104 -6.04 -0.77 6.14
CA ILE A 104 -4.96 -0.78 5.14
C ILE A 104 -5.42 -0.18 3.80
N ASN A 105 -6.72 -0.28 3.50
CA ASN A 105 -7.33 0.16 2.24
C ASN A 105 -8.11 1.49 2.34
N GLN A 106 -8.32 2.06 3.55
CA GLN A 106 -9.18 3.24 3.70
C GLN A 106 -8.41 4.57 3.83
N ASP A 107 -7.24 4.60 4.47
CA ASP A 107 -6.54 5.87 4.79
C ASP A 107 -5.21 6.10 4.07
N ARG A 108 -4.90 5.28 3.06
CA ARG A 108 -4.08 5.74 1.94
C ARG A 108 -5.04 6.22 0.85
N PRO A 109 -5.47 7.50 0.84
CA PRO A 109 -5.88 8.05 -0.44
C PRO A 109 -4.69 7.80 -1.36
N TYR A 110 -4.91 7.06 -2.44
CA TYR A 110 -3.93 6.89 -3.50
C TYR A 110 -3.33 8.26 -3.77
N GLN A 111 -2.13 8.51 -3.24
CA GLN A 111 -1.51 9.82 -3.32
C GLN A 111 -1.02 9.92 -4.75
N PHE A 112 -1.91 10.40 -5.63
CA PHE A 112 -1.53 10.90 -6.93
C PHE A 112 -0.35 11.84 -6.67
N GLY A 113 0.84 11.42 -7.12
CA GLY A 113 2.08 12.13 -6.85
C GLY A 113 1.87 13.60 -7.18
N ARG A 114 1.90 14.47 -6.16
CA ARG A 114 1.94 15.90 -6.44
C ARG A 114 3.32 16.23 -6.97
N ARG A 115 3.31 16.69 -8.23
CA ARG A 115 4.36 17.33 -9.04
C ARG A 115 5.30 16.39 -9.78
N GLY A 116 4.99 16.25 -11.07
CA GLY A 116 5.97 16.07 -12.14
C GLY A 116 6.37 14.62 -12.37
N SER A 117 5.97 14.12 -13.54
CA SER A 117 6.40 12.84 -14.15
C SER A 117 6.15 11.57 -13.33
N LEU A 118 5.04 10.89 -13.62
CA LEU A 118 5.01 9.57 -14.24
C LEU A 118 3.53 9.21 -14.47
N LEU A 119 3.26 8.55 -15.60
CA LEU A 119 1.95 8.08 -16.03
C LEU A 119 1.26 7.27 -14.90
N PRO A 120 -0.09 7.23 -14.84
CA PRO A 120 -0.82 6.57 -13.76
C PRO A 120 -0.28 5.17 -13.52
N GLY A 121 0.29 4.92 -12.33
CA GLY A 121 0.98 3.68 -11.92
C GLY A 121 0.65 2.45 -12.76
N GLU A 122 1.40 2.28 -13.85
CA GLU A 122 1.20 1.20 -14.80
C GLU A 122 1.93 -0.03 -14.22
N MET A 123 1.19 -1.08 -13.87
CA MET A 123 1.80 -2.36 -13.54
C MET A 123 1.98 -3.16 -14.82
N TRP A 124 3.16 -3.74 -15.01
CA TRP A 124 3.49 -4.54 -16.19
C TRP A 124 3.86 -5.95 -15.72
N LEU A 125 3.21 -6.96 -16.30
CA LEU A 125 3.64 -8.36 -16.21
C LEU A 125 4.43 -8.67 -17.47
N ALA A 126 5.73 -8.90 -17.32
CA ALA A 126 6.61 -9.36 -18.38
C ALA A 126 6.89 -10.86 -18.19
N ASN A 127 6.86 -11.61 -19.29
CA ASN A 127 7.16 -13.03 -19.31
C ASN A 127 8.38 -13.28 -20.20
N VAL A 128 9.17 -14.30 -19.85
CA VAL A 128 10.31 -14.75 -20.66
C VAL A 128 10.27 -16.27 -20.74
N GLY A 129 10.30 -16.81 -21.95
CA GLY A 129 10.40 -18.24 -22.22
C GLY A 129 11.82 -18.76 -21.96
N ALA A 130 11.94 -20.06 -21.66
CA ALA A 130 13.25 -20.69 -21.42
C ALA A 130 14.15 -20.70 -22.68
N ASP A 131 13.54 -20.61 -23.86
CA ASP A 131 14.20 -20.43 -25.17
C ASP A 131 14.56 -18.97 -25.47
N GLY A 132 14.24 -18.04 -24.55
CA GLY A 132 14.42 -16.60 -24.71
C GLY A 132 13.28 -15.91 -25.49
N SER A 133 12.23 -16.63 -25.86
CA SER A 133 11.03 -16.05 -26.47
C SER A 133 10.32 -15.11 -25.48
N LEU A 134 9.63 -14.10 -26.00
CA LEU A 134 8.91 -13.11 -25.19
C LEU A 134 7.41 -13.22 -25.49
N PRO A 135 6.64 -13.86 -24.60
CA PRO A 135 5.19 -13.78 -24.63
C PRO A 135 4.73 -12.32 -24.49
N PRO A 136 3.53 -11.98 -25.01
CA PRO A 136 3.03 -10.60 -24.97
C PRO A 136 2.96 -10.12 -23.52
N PRO A 137 3.58 -8.98 -23.17
CA PRO A 137 3.49 -8.45 -21.81
C PRO A 137 2.05 -7.99 -21.52
N LEU A 138 1.64 -8.03 -20.26
CA LEU A 138 0.34 -7.55 -19.81
C LEU A 138 0.50 -6.22 -19.07
N ILE A 139 -0.18 -5.19 -19.58
CA ILE A 139 -0.24 -3.86 -18.96
C ILE A 139 -1.54 -3.75 -18.17
N ILE A 140 -1.43 -3.35 -16.91
CA ILE A 140 -2.56 -3.22 -16.01
C ILE A 140 -2.75 -1.74 -15.68
N TYR A 141 -3.94 -1.25 -15.99
CA TYR A 141 -4.35 0.11 -15.65
C TYR A 141 -5.20 0.13 -14.38
N PRO A 142 -4.91 1.06 -13.44
CA PRO A 142 -5.81 1.35 -12.34
C PRO A 142 -7.09 2.03 -12.86
N ASN A 143 -8.23 1.68 -12.26
CA ASN A 143 -9.60 2.11 -12.61
C ASN A 143 -10.30 1.31 -13.73
N GLN A 144 -11.62 1.40 -13.73
CA GLN A 144 -12.49 0.73 -14.70
C GLN A 144 -12.44 1.33 -16.12
N ARG A 145 -11.86 2.53 -16.31
CA ARG A 145 -11.80 3.22 -17.61
C ARG A 145 -10.37 3.64 -17.98
N ILE A 146 -9.88 3.09 -19.09
CA ILE A 146 -8.63 3.52 -19.73
C ILE A 146 -8.95 4.71 -20.64
N PRO A 147 -8.24 5.85 -20.53
CA PRO A 147 -8.43 6.98 -21.43
C PRO A 147 -8.21 6.58 -22.90
N ILE A 148 -9.09 7.04 -23.79
CA ILE A 148 -9.02 6.74 -25.24
C ILE A 148 -7.67 7.07 -25.87
N PRO A 149 -7.02 8.22 -25.56
CA PRO A 149 -5.71 8.53 -26.14
C PRO A 149 -4.61 7.51 -25.77
N VAL A 150 -4.74 6.86 -24.61
CA VAL A 150 -3.82 5.80 -24.19
C VAL A 150 -4.08 4.54 -25.01
N LEU A 151 -5.34 4.14 -25.19
CA LEU A 151 -5.71 2.99 -26.03
C LEU A 151 -5.25 3.16 -27.48
N GLU A 152 -5.33 4.37 -28.03
CA GLU A 152 -4.88 4.67 -29.40
C GLU A 152 -3.35 4.70 -29.54
N ALA A 153 -2.62 4.98 -28.46
CA ALA A 153 -1.16 5.03 -28.45
C ALA A 153 -0.51 3.65 -28.22
N LEU A 154 -1.26 2.67 -27.74
CA LEU A 154 -0.73 1.33 -27.46
C LEU A 154 -0.50 0.54 -28.77
N PRO A 155 0.55 -0.29 -28.82
CA PRO A 155 0.73 -1.22 -29.92
C PRO A 155 -0.46 -2.18 -29.99
N SER A 156 -0.69 -2.77 -31.18
CA SER A 156 -1.80 -3.71 -31.41
C SER A 156 -1.87 -4.78 -30.30
N THR A 157 -3.08 -5.19 -29.94
CA THR A 157 -3.36 -6.17 -28.87
C THR A 157 -2.73 -7.55 -29.10
N SER A 158 -2.28 -7.82 -30.33
CA SER A 158 -1.48 -9.01 -30.67
C SER A 158 -0.04 -8.96 -30.15
N VAL A 159 0.46 -7.77 -29.79
CA VAL A 159 1.82 -7.55 -29.26
C VAL A 159 1.81 -7.36 -27.76
N VAL A 160 0.72 -6.81 -27.21
CA VAL A 160 0.59 -6.45 -25.79
C VAL A 160 -0.82 -6.77 -25.30
N ALA A 161 -0.92 -7.46 -24.17
CA ALA A 161 -2.18 -7.70 -23.50
C ALA A 161 -2.53 -6.51 -22.57
N ILE A 162 -3.82 -6.22 -22.43
CA ILE A 162 -4.31 -5.11 -21.61
C ILE A 162 -5.28 -5.65 -20.57
N GLY A 163 -5.00 -5.33 -19.31
CA GLY A 163 -5.83 -5.66 -18.16
C GLY A 163 -6.26 -4.41 -17.40
N LYS A 164 -7.32 -4.56 -16.59
CA LYS A 164 -7.84 -3.52 -15.71
C LYS A 164 -8.07 -4.09 -14.32
N SER A 165 -7.67 -3.33 -13.30
CA SER A 165 -7.89 -3.71 -11.90
C SER A 165 -8.27 -2.49 -11.09
N GLU A 166 -9.18 -2.65 -10.13
CA GLU A 166 -9.55 -1.56 -9.22
C GLU A 166 -8.36 -1.08 -8.39
N SER A 167 -7.47 -2.00 -8.01
CA SER A 167 -6.25 -1.69 -7.26
C SER A 167 -5.09 -1.21 -8.14
N GLY A 168 -5.17 -1.41 -9.47
CA GLY A 168 -4.06 -1.22 -10.39
C GLY A 168 -2.98 -2.32 -10.32
N TYR A 169 -3.17 -3.34 -9.48
CA TYR A 169 -2.28 -4.50 -9.37
C TYR A 169 -2.88 -5.75 -10.02
N ILE A 170 -2.02 -6.73 -10.33
CA ILE A 170 -2.45 -8.03 -10.83
C ILE A 170 -3.24 -8.81 -9.76
N ASN A 171 -4.35 -9.41 -10.18
CA ASN A 171 -5.13 -10.36 -9.37
C ASN A 171 -5.21 -11.72 -10.08
N ASN A 172 -5.78 -12.72 -9.40
CA ASN A 172 -5.95 -14.07 -9.93
C ASN A 172 -6.85 -14.11 -11.17
N GLU A 173 -7.94 -13.35 -11.20
CA GLU A 173 -8.88 -13.28 -12.31
C GLU A 173 -8.23 -12.74 -13.59
N LEU A 174 -7.49 -11.65 -13.46
CA LEU A 174 -6.79 -10.97 -14.56
C LEU A 174 -5.59 -11.77 -15.06
N LEU A 175 -4.89 -12.47 -14.16
CA LEU A 175 -3.86 -13.43 -14.57
C LEU A 175 -4.46 -14.60 -15.35
N TYR A 176 -5.59 -15.16 -14.89
CA TYR A 176 -6.28 -16.24 -15.60
C TYR A 176 -6.77 -15.77 -16.98
N GLU A 177 -7.37 -14.59 -17.05
CA GLU A 177 -7.84 -13.98 -18.30
C GLU A 177 -6.67 -13.79 -19.29
N TYR A 178 -5.55 -13.26 -18.83
CA TYR A 178 -4.34 -13.14 -19.65
C TYR A 178 -3.85 -14.50 -20.16
N LEU A 179 -3.80 -15.52 -19.29
CA LEU A 179 -3.30 -16.83 -19.64
C LEU A 179 -4.17 -17.52 -20.70
N VAL A 180 -5.48 -17.38 -20.61
CA VAL A 180 -6.43 -18.00 -21.54
C VAL A 180 -6.55 -17.23 -22.85
N ASN A 181 -6.61 -15.89 -22.78
CA ASN A 181 -6.96 -15.10 -23.97
C ASN A 181 -5.74 -14.66 -24.76
N SER A 182 -4.65 -14.28 -24.11
CA SER A 182 -3.46 -13.71 -24.79
C SER A 182 -2.31 -14.71 -24.86
N PHE A 183 -2.02 -15.38 -23.75
CA PHE A 183 -0.89 -16.30 -23.69
C PHE A 183 -1.15 -17.59 -24.48
N ASP A 184 -2.34 -18.19 -24.37
CA ASP A 184 -2.69 -19.39 -25.14
C ASP A 184 -2.79 -19.14 -26.65
N GLU A 185 -3.30 -17.96 -27.05
CA GLU A 185 -3.29 -17.52 -28.45
C GLU A 185 -1.84 -17.40 -28.95
N TRP A 186 -0.96 -16.78 -28.17
CA TRP A 186 0.45 -16.67 -28.49
C TRP A 186 1.14 -18.05 -28.62
N LEU A 187 0.87 -18.99 -27.70
CA LEU A 187 1.39 -20.36 -27.76
C LEU A 187 0.96 -21.08 -29.05
N THR A 188 -0.30 -20.90 -29.44
CA THR A 188 -0.83 -21.46 -30.68
C THR A 188 -0.15 -20.88 -31.90
N ASN A 189 0.05 -19.55 -31.93
CA ASN A 189 0.72 -18.86 -33.04
C ASN A 189 2.21 -19.23 -33.15
N GLN A 190 2.88 -19.49 -32.02
CA GLN A 190 4.27 -19.97 -31.99
C GLN A 190 4.38 -21.49 -32.16
N ASN A 191 3.26 -22.20 -32.31
CA ASN A 191 3.18 -23.66 -32.46
C ASN A 191 3.90 -24.42 -31.32
N VAL A 192 3.79 -23.90 -30.09
CA VAL A 192 4.40 -24.49 -28.89
C VAL A 192 3.63 -25.73 -28.45
N GLN A 193 4.36 -26.82 -28.22
CA GLN A 193 3.78 -28.09 -27.76
C GLN A 193 3.32 -27.97 -26.30
N ARG A 194 2.09 -28.39 -26.02
CA ARG A 194 1.50 -28.42 -24.67
C ARG A 194 1.77 -29.79 -24.01
N PRO A 195 1.87 -29.87 -22.66
CA PRO A 195 1.64 -28.82 -21.66
C PRO A 195 2.80 -27.84 -21.48
N VAL A 196 2.48 -26.62 -21.06
CA VAL A 196 3.46 -25.56 -20.75
C VAL A 196 3.49 -25.32 -19.24
N ILE A 197 4.70 -25.22 -18.69
CA ILE A 197 4.92 -24.91 -17.27
C ILE A 197 5.22 -23.41 -17.15
N VAL A 198 4.39 -22.71 -16.38
CA VAL A 198 4.58 -21.28 -16.07
C VAL A 198 5.11 -21.16 -14.65
N TRP A 199 6.26 -20.53 -14.50
CA TRP A 199 6.86 -20.23 -13.20
C TRP A 199 6.54 -18.78 -12.83
N SER A 200 5.92 -18.57 -11.69
CA SER A 200 5.69 -17.23 -11.13
C SER A 200 6.38 -17.13 -9.78
N ASP A 201 7.20 -16.10 -9.61
CA ASP A 201 7.85 -15.84 -8.32
C ASP A 201 6.86 -15.20 -7.34
N LYS A 202 7.02 -15.52 -6.06
CA LYS A 202 6.16 -15.00 -4.99
C LYS A 202 6.46 -13.51 -4.80
N HIS A 203 5.57 -12.66 -5.30
CA HIS A 203 5.51 -11.26 -4.86
C HIS A 203 4.47 -11.11 -3.74
N ASP A 204 4.94 -11.00 -2.49
CA ASP A 204 4.10 -10.57 -1.37
C ASP A 204 3.79 -9.07 -1.53
N VAL A 205 2.69 -8.75 -2.21
CA VAL A 205 2.06 -7.43 -2.09
C VAL A 205 1.29 -7.45 -0.78
N ARG A 206 1.85 -6.82 0.26
CA ARG A 206 1.47 -6.96 1.67
C ARG A 206 0.02 -6.62 2.06
N ASP A 207 -0.86 -6.27 1.12
CA ASP A 207 -2.21 -5.77 1.40
C ASP A 207 -3.34 -6.62 0.76
N CYS A 208 -3.03 -7.78 0.19
CA CYS A 208 -4.05 -8.77 -0.18
C CYS A 208 -3.63 -10.13 0.35
N GLY A 209 -4.37 -10.68 1.31
CA GLY A 209 -4.18 -12.01 1.89
C GLY A 209 -4.41 -13.14 0.88
N ILE A 210 -3.60 -13.20 -0.17
CA ILE A 210 -3.62 -14.27 -1.16
C ILE A 210 -2.21 -14.87 -1.16
N SER A 211 -2.03 -15.94 -0.39
CA SER A 211 -0.93 -16.87 -0.64
C SER A 211 -1.18 -17.53 -1.99
N VAL A 212 -0.60 -16.95 -3.04
CA VAL A 212 -0.60 -17.55 -4.36
C VAL A 212 0.51 -18.61 -4.39
N TYR A 213 0.19 -19.82 -3.97
CA TYR A 213 0.95 -21.00 -4.38
C TYR A 213 0.60 -21.30 -5.83
N PHE A 214 1.35 -20.75 -6.78
CA PHE A 214 1.27 -21.21 -8.16
C PHE A 214 2.40 -22.20 -8.44
N LYS A 215 2.16 -23.46 -8.06
CA LYS A 215 2.66 -24.58 -8.86
C LYS A 215 1.57 -24.89 -9.88
N VAL A 216 1.48 -24.05 -10.91
CA VAL A 216 0.47 -24.19 -11.95
C VAL A 216 0.97 -25.19 -12.97
N LEU A 217 0.52 -26.43 -12.82
CA LEU A 217 0.54 -27.41 -13.88
C LEU A 217 -0.75 -27.21 -14.69
N PHE A 218 -0.73 -26.37 -15.73
CA PHE A 218 -1.82 -26.35 -16.72
C PHE A 218 -1.62 -27.55 -17.65
N ILE A 219 -2.40 -28.60 -17.44
CA ILE A 219 -2.62 -29.64 -18.45
C ILE A 219 -3.76 -29.15 -19.34
N PHE A 220 -3.44 -28.37 -20.37
CA PHE A 220 -4.37 -28.19 -21.48
C PHE A 220 -4.27 -29.44 -22.35
N SER A 221 -5.25 -30.34 -22.20
CA SER A 221 -5.48 -31.43 -23.15
C SER A 221 -5.95 -30.85 -24.50
N PRO A 222 -5.63 -31.54 -25.63
CA PRO A 222 -5.92 -31.08 -26.98
C PRO A 222 -7.40 -30.84 -27.26
#